data_AF-A0A7J8AL09-F1
#
_entry.id   AF-A0A7J8AL09-F1
#
_cell.length_a   1.000
_cell.length_b   1.000
_cell.length_c   1.000
_cell.angle_alpha   90.00
_cell.angle_beta   90.00
_cell.angle_gamma   90.00
#
_symmetry.space_group_name_H-M   'P 1'
#
loop_
_entity.id
_entity.type
_entity.pdbx_description
1 polymer ?
#
loop_
_entity_poly.entity_id
_entity_poly.type
_entity_poly.pdbx_seq_one_letter_code
_entity_poly.pdbx_strand_id
1 'polypeptide(L)'
;MLSLVSQSHPKVTQAQADAVCSRRCVSFILRATIGGLLGEKAQIAAAKDICQAIWKLKKVVDAVMCDGNLETRLGSTDVAASQHMLVCALQELGNLIHGLGTTAAPLLQDSSAGVLDSVISVILHPSMSVRLTAAWCLHCIAVALPSYLTPLLDRCLERLTVLKSSPEAVTGFSFAVAALLGAVKHCPLGIPHGKGKIILTLAEDLLCSATQNSRLSAQRTQAGWLLIAALMTLGPAVVSHHLARVLLLWKCVFPVSPKDLETEKSRGDSFTWQVTLEGRAGALCAIKSFVSHCGDLLTEEVIQRLLPPLPCAVDLLTRLSSIIKTYGSPLKTPSVVYRQRLYELLILLPPETYEGMCVLYTKVFSCLSLVQCREIITE
;
A
#
# COMPACT_ATOMS: atom_id res chain seq x y z
N MET A 1 -0.69 -16.74 -25.20
CA MET A 1 0.21 -16.92 -24.04
C MET A 1 -0.53 -16.87 -22.71
N LEU A 2 -1.35 -15.86 -22.42
CA LEU A 2 -2.23 -15.84 -21.22
C LEU A 2 -3.21 -17.04 -21.17
N SER A 3 -3.71 -17.49 -22.33
CA SER A 3 -4.53 -18.71 -22.47
C SER A 3 -3.75 -20.03 -22.29
N LEU A 4 -2.43 -20.03 -22.44
CA LEU A 4 -1.59 -21.20 -22.19
C LEU A 4 -1.28 -21.34 -20.69
N VAL A 5 -1.21 -20.21 -19.97
CA VAL A 5 -1.12 -20.18 -18.50
C VAL A 5 -2.45 -20.62 -17.85
N SER A 6 -3.60 -20.38 -18.49
CA SER A 6 -4.88 -20.89 -17.97
C SER A 6 -4.99 -22.43 -18.07
N GLN A 7 -4.11 -23.08 -18.82
CA GLN A 7 -4.09 -24.54 -18.98
C GLN A 7 -3.05 -25.23 -18.07
N SER A 8 -2.25 -24.49 -17.30
CA SER A 8 -1.34 -25.11 -16.32
C SER A 8 -2.13 -25.60 -15.09
N HIS A 9 -2.03 -26.91 -14.85
CA HIS A 9 -2.75 -27.74 -13.88
C HIS A 9 -3.33 -27.07 -12.62
N PRO A 10 -4.57 -27.42 -12.21
CA PRO A 10 -5.22 -26.92 -10.99
C PRO A 10 -4.53 -27.33 -9.67
N LYS A 11 -3.43 -28.11 -9.73
CA LYS A 11 -2.60 -28.48 -8.57
C LYS A 11 -1.48 -27.48 -8.26
N VAL A 12 -1.16 -26.53 -9.15
CA VAL A 12 -0.06 -25.56 -8.98
C VAL A 12 -0.47 -24.36 -8.10
N THR A 13 -1.74 -24.24 -7.73
CA THR A 13 -2.30 -23.10 -6.98
C THR A 13 -2.69 -23.41 -5.53
N GLN A 14 -2.37 -24.61 -5.00
CA GLN A 14 -2.75 -24.96 -3.63
C GLN A 14 -1.89 -24.29 -2.55
N ALA A 15 -0.63 -23.95 -2.85
CA ALA A 15 0.23 -23.19 -1.94
C ALA A 15 0.49 -21.76 -2.48
N GLN A 16 0.40 -20.75 -1.60
CA GLN A 16 0.64 -19.35 -1.99
C GLN A 16 2.04 -19.11 -2.58
N ALA A 17 3.04 -19.89 -2.15
CA ALA A 17 4.41 -19.82 -2.67
C ALA A 17 4.49 -20.21 -4.15
N ASP A 18 3.80 -21.28 -4.56
CA ASP A 18 3.79 -21.77 -5.94
C ASP A 18 3.09 -20.79 -6.89
N ALA A 19 2.02 -20.15 -6.42
CA ALA A 19 1.34 -19.09 -7.15
C ALA A 19 2.22 -17.83 -7.33
N VAL A 20 3.06 -17.49 -6.35
CA VAL A 20 4.02 -16.38 -6.47
C VAL A 20 5.14 -16.74 -7.46
N CYS A 21 5.68 -17.94 -7.38
CA CYS A 21 6.71 -18.43 -8.31
C CYS A 21 6.18 -18.43 -9.76
N SER A 22 5.00 -19.00 -9.97
CA SER A 22 4.34 -19.04 -11.28
C SER A 22 4.14 -17.63 -11.86
N ARG A 23 3.68 -16.66 -11.06
CA ARG A 23 3.57 -15.26 -11.50
C ARG A 23 4.91 -14.69 -11.96
N ARG A 24 5.99 -14.94 -11.23
CA ARG A 24 7.34 -14.47 -11.60
C ARG A 24 7.80 -15.07 -12.92
N CYS A 25 7.61 -16.38 -13.13
CA CYS A 25 7.95 -17.04 -14.38
C CYS A 25 7.16 -16.47 -15.56
N VAL A 26 5.84 -16.30 -15.40
CA VAL A 26 4.98 -15.73 -16.45
C VAL A 26 5.37 -14.28 -16.76
N SER A 27 5.56 -13.45 -15.74
CA SER A 27 6.02 -12.06 -15.93
C SER A 27 7.39 -11.99 -16.60
N PHE A 28 8.32 -12.90 -16.27
CA PHE A 28 9.62 -12.97 -16.93
C PHE A 28 9.48 -13.31 -18.42
N ILE A 29 8.69 -14.32 -18.76
CA ILE A 29 8.46 -14.72 -20.16
C ILE A 29 7.81 -13.57 -20.93
N LEU A 30 6.75 -12.96 -20.39
CA LEU A 30 6.09 -11.82 -21.01
C LEU A 30 7.07 -10.67 -21.24
N ARG A 31 7.88 -10.32 -20.24
CA ARG A 31 8.84 -9.23 -20.36
C ARG A 31 9.95 -9.53 -21.37
N ALA A 32 10.51 -10.73 -21.34
CA ALA A 32 11.58 -11.14 -22.26
C ALA A 32 11.09 -11.19 -23.71
N THR A 33 9.85 -11.67 -23.93
CA THR A 33 9.28 -11.82 -25.27
C THR A 33 8.69 -10.50 -25.79
N ILE A 34 7.72 -9.93 -25.08
CA ILE A 34 6.98 -8.74 -25.51
C ILE A 34 7.85 -7.50 -25.35
N GLY A 35 8.46 -7.31 -24.18
CA GLY A 35 9.30 -6.14 -23.91
C GLY A 35 10.69 -6.20 -24.56
N GLY A 36 11.24 -7.39 -24.79
CA GLY A 36 12.62 -7.57 -25.28
C GLY A 36 12.75 -7.81 -26.79
N LEU A 37 11.81 -8.54 -27.41
CA LEU A 37 11.94 -8.97 -28.82
C LEU A 37 11.06 -8.17 -29.78
N LEU A 38 9.97 -7.57 -29.31
CA LEU A 38 9.05 -6.83 -30.18
C LEU A 38 9.48 -5.37 -30.34
N GLY A 39 9.38 -4.85 -31.56
CA GLY A 39 9.50 -3.41 -31.81
C GLY A 39 8.28 -2.62 -31.31
N GLU A 40 8.43 -1.30 -31.16
CA GLU A 40 7.43 -0.42 -30.51
C GLU A 40 6.00 -0.58 -31.06
N LYS A 41 5.83 -0.67 -32.38
CA LYS A 41 4.50 -0.87 -33.00
C LYS A 41 3.84 -2.17 -32.54
N ALA A 42 4.62 -3.25 -32.45
CA ALA A 42 4.13 -4.55 -31.98
C ALA A 42 3.89 -4.56 -30.47
N GLN A 43 4.69 -3.82 -29.69
CA GLN A 43 4.44 -3.61 -28.26
C GLN A 43 3.13 -2.84 -28.01
N ILE A 44 2.84 -1.80 -28.81
CA ILE A 44 1.56 -1.07 -28.73
C ILE A 44 0.38 -2.00 -29.05
N ALA A 45 0.49 -2.84 -30.08
CA ALA A 45 -0.54 -3.84 -30.39
C ALA A 45 -0.71 -4.85 -29.24
N ALA A 46 0.39 -5.38 -28.70
CA ALA A 46 0.35 -6.28 -27.56
C ALA A 46 -0.28 -5.63 -26.31
N ALA A 47 -0.02 -4.34 -26.07
CA ALA A 47 -0.64 -3.60 -24.97
C ALA A 47 -2.17 -3.49 -25.14
N LYS A 48 -2.67 -3.32 -26.38
CA LYS A 48 -4.12 -3.38 -26.66
C LYS A 48 -4.70 -4.77 -26.36
N ASP A 49 -4.02 -5.83 -26.77
CA ASP A 49 -4.46 -7.20 -26.52
C ASP A 49 -4.47 -7.54 -25.02
N ILE A 50 -3.45 -7.08 -24.29
CA ILE A 50 -3.39 -7.22 -22.83
C ILE A 50 -4.54 -6.45 -22.17
N CYS A 51 -4.84 -5.23 -22.62
CA CYS A 51 -5.99 -4.46 -22.13
C CYS A 51 -7.32 -5.21 -22.34
N GLN A 52 -7.52 -5.78 -23.52
CA GLN A 52 -8.71 -6.60 -23.79
C GLN A 52 -8.78 -7.84 -22.89
N ALA A 53 -7.64 -8.48 -22.61
CA ALA A 53 -7.57 -9.61 -21.69
C ALA A 53 -7.95 -9.19 -20.26
N ILE A 54 -7.46 -8.04 -19.77
CA ILE A 54 -7.82 -7.48 -18.46
C ILE A 54 -9.33 -7.24 -18.39
N TRP A 55 -9.93 -6.63 -19.41
CA TRP A 55 -11.38 -6.41 -19.49
C TRP A 55 -12.17 -7.71 -19.42
N LYS A 56 -11.76 -8.76 -20.15
CA LYS A 56 -12.41 -10.07 -20.12
C LYS A 56 -12.31 -10.71 -18.74
N LEU A 57 -11.12 -10.73 -18.15
CA LEU A 57 -10.89 -11.29 -16.82
C LEU A 57 -11.70 -10.55 -15.75
N LYS A 58 -11.79 -9.23 -15.83
CA LYS A 58 -12.63 -8.43 -14.94
C LYS A 58 -14.11 -8.81 -15.06
N LYS A 59 -14.64 -8.93 -16.28
CA LYS A 59 -16.06 -9.29 -16.47
C LYS A 59 -16.41 -10.63 -15.84
N VAL A 60 -15.51 -11.61 -15.90
CA VAL A 60 -15.67 -12.91 -15.22
C VAL A 60 -15.78 -12.70 -13.71
N VAL A 61 -14.90 -11.89 -13.12
CA VAL A 61 -14.95 -11.61 -11.67
C VAL A 61 -16.21 -10.86 -11.28
N ASP A 62 -16.62 -9.84 -12.04
CA ASP A 62 -17.82 -9.05 -11.76
C ASP A 62 -19.08 -9.95 -11.84
N ALA A 63 -19.15 -10.88 -12.80
CA ALA A 63 -20.26 -11.84 -12.90
C ALA A 63 -20.35 -12.76 -11.68
N VAL A 64 -19.22 -13.31 -11.22
CA VAL A 64 -19.16 -14.17 -10.02
C VAL A 64 -19.53 -13.41 -8.74
N MET A 65 -19.26 -12.10 -8.68
CA MET A 65 -19.60 -11.26 -7.51
C MET A 65 -21.09 -10.88 -7.45
N CYS A 66 -21.78 -10.82 -8.59
CA CYS A 66 -23.20 -10.49 -8.66
C CYS A 66 -24.13 -11.71 -8.45
N ASP A 67 -23.66 -12.92 -8.79
CA ASP A 67 -24.46 -14.15 -8.73
C ASP A 67 -24.32 -14.82 -7.36
N GLY A 68 -25.01 -14.26 -6.35
CA GLY A 68 -24.94 -14.68 -4.94
C GLY A 68 -25.52 -16.06 -4.59
N ASN A 69 -25.56 -17.02 -5.53
CA ASN A 69 -26.11 -18.36 -5.33
C ASN A 69 -25.04 -19.44 -5.08
N LEU A 70 -25.46 -20.46 -4.32
CA LEU A 70 -24.69 -21.48 -3.58
C LEU A 70 -23.92 -22.50 -4.45
N GLU A 71 -23.18 -22.09 -5.49
CA GLU A 71 -22.13 -22.92 -6.13
C GLU A 71 -20.73 -22.44 -5.71
N THR A 72 -20.54 -22.30 -4.40
CA THR A 72 -19.47 -21.50 -3.77
C THR A 72 -18.05 -22.09 -3.90
N ARG A 73 -17.89 -23.28 -4.47
CA ARG A 73 -16.58 -23.96 -4.60
C ARG A 73 -15.93 -23.85 -5.98
N LEU A 74 -16.70 -23.77 -7.07
CA LEU A 74 -16.15 -23.63 -8.43
C LEU A 74 -15.84 -22.17 -8.76
N GLY A 75 -16.71 -21.23 -8.36
CA GLY A 75 -16.48 -19.80 -8.55
C GLY A 75 -15.29 -19.24 -7.75
N SER A 76 -15.00 -19.80 -6.57
CA SER A 76 -13.86 -19.34 -5.74
C SER A 76 -12.51 -19.74 -6.31
N THR A 77 -12.39 -20.93 -6.93
CA THR A 77 -11.16 -21.36 -7.61
C THR A 77 -10.90 -20.57 -8.90
N ASP A 78 -11.95 -20.25 -9.66
CA ASP A 78 -11.81 -19.45 -10.89
C ASP A 78 -11.44 -17.99 -10.59
N VAL A 79 -12.00 -17.39 -9.53
CA VAL A 79 -11.60 -16.06 -9.06
C VAL A 79 -10.16 -16.08 -8.51
N ALA A 80 -9.75 -17.15 -7.83
CA ALA A 80 -8.38 -17.30 -7.34
C ALA A 80 -7.34 -17.49 -8.45
N ALA A 81 -7.69 -18.16 -9.55
CA ALA A 81 -6.83 -18.27 -10.72
C ALA A 81 -6.80 -16.96 -11.52
N SER A 82 -7.95 -16.30 -11.69
CA SER A 82 -8.07 -15.07 -12.48
C SER A 82 -7.31 -13.89 -11.88
N GLN A 83 -7.23 -13.77 -10.55
CA GLN A 83 -6.41 -12.73 -9.90
C GLN A 83 -4.93 -12.83 -10.29
N HIS A 84 -4.37 -14.03 -10.46
CA HIS A 84 -2.95 -14.19 -10.78
C HIS A 84 -2.67 -13.81 -12.25
N MET A 85 -3.61 -14.12 -13.14
CA MET A 85 -3.56 -13.66 -14.53
C MET A 85 -3.71 -12.14 -14.63
N LEU A 86 -4.64 -11.55 -13.86
CA LEU A 86 -4.81 -10.10 -13.79
C LEU A 86 -3.54 -9.40 -13.29
N VAL A 87 -2.88 -9.94 -12.26
CA VAL A 87 -1.60 -9.39 -11.78
C VAL A 87 -0.54 -9.43 -12.90
N CYS A 88 -0.36 -10.56 -13.58
CA CYS A 88 0.64 -10.64 -14.65
C CYS A 88 0.34 -9.69 -15.82
N ALA A 89 -0.94 -9.60 -16.21
CA ALA A 89 -1.39 -8.73 -17.29
C ALA A 89 -1.22 -7.24 -16.97
N LEU A 90 -1.63 -6.80 -15.76
CA LEU A 90 -1.44 -5.42 -15.31
C LEU A 90 0.03 -5.05 -15.17
N GLN A 91 0.85 -5.98 -14.64
CA GLN A 91 2.29 -5.77 -14.50
C GLN A 91 2.95 -5.60 -15.88
N GLU A 92 2.60 -6.44 -16.85
CA GLU A 92 3.17 -6.31 -18.19
C GLU A 92 2.66 -5.05 -18.91
N LEU A 93 1.37 -4.72 -18.79
CA LEU A 93 0.83 -3.48 -19.35
C LEU A 93 1.57 -2.24 -18.82
N GLY A 94 1.78 -2.15 -17.50
CA GLY A 94 2.54 -1.06 -16.90
C GLY A 94 4.00 -1.05 -17.36
N ASN A 95 4.66 -2.20 -17.46
CA ASN A 95 6.04 -2.31 -17.96
C ASN A 95 6.18 -1.86 -19.42
N LEU A 96 5.21 -2.19 -20.28
CA LEU A 96 5.20 -1.78 -21.68
C LEU A 96 4.99 -0.27 -21.80
N ILE A 97 3.98 0.27 -21.11
CA ILE A 97 3.70 1.72 -21.14
C ILE A 97 4.90 2.51 -20.60
N HIS A 98 5.50 2.04 -19.50
CA HIS A 98 6.69 2.66 -18.94
C HIS A 98 7.89 2.60 -19.91
N GLY A 99 8.11 1.47 -20.58
CA GLY A 99 9.21 1.31 -21.54
C GLY A 99 9.02 2.09 -22.85
N LEU A 100 7.78 2.17 -23.35
CA LEU A 100 7.42 2.97 -24.52
C LEU A 100 7.51 4.47 -24.24
N GLY A 101 7.28 4.90 -23.00
CA GLY A 101 7.30 6.31 -22.62
C GLY A 101 6.23 7.10 -23.38
N THR A 102 6.64 8.23 -23.99
CA THR A 102 5.71 9.12 -24.69
C THR A 102 5.10 8.51 -25.96
N THR A 103 5.72 7.47 -26.55
CA THR A 103 5.18 6.77 -27.73
C THR A 103 3.92 5.97 -27.40
N ALA A 104 3.63 5.73 -26.11
CA ALA A 104 2.38 5.13 -25.65
C ALA A 104 1.18 6.11 -25.69
N ALA A 105 1.37 7.40 -25.98
CA ALA A 105 0.26 8.37 -25.99
C ALA A 105 -0.94 7.98 -26.88
N PRO A 106 -0.76 7.49 -28.12
CA PRO A 106 -1.88 7.08 -28.97
C PRO A 106 -2.69 5.93 -28.37
N LEU A 107 -2.06 5.04 -27.58
CA LEU A 107 -2.73 3.94 -26.90
C LEU A 107 -3.73 4.44 -25.85
N LEU A 108 -3.39 5.52 -25.14
CA LEU A 108 -4.25 6.09 -24.09
C LEU A 108 -5.31 7.06 -24.63
N GLN A 109 -5.07 7.65 -25.81
CA GLN A 109 -6.03 8.51 -26.50
C GLN A 109 -7.07 7.71 -27.29
N ASP A 110 -6.76 6.46 -27.64
CA ASP A 110 -7.68 5.56 -28.32
C ASP A 110 -8.80 5.09 -27.38
N SER A 111 -9.94 5.80 -27.41
CA SER A 111 -11.13 5.47 -26.62
C SER A 111 -11.63 4.04 -26.85
N SER A 112 -11.35 3.43 -28.00
CA SER A 112 -11.75 2.04 -28.28
C SER A 112 -10.92 1.02 -27.49
N ALA A 113 -9.67 1.37 -27.16
CA ALA A 113 -8.80 0.53 -26.35
C ALA A 113 -9.16 0.60 -24.86
N GLY A 114 -9.76 1.71 -24.40
CA GLY A 114 -10.33 1.84 -23.04
C GLY A 114 -9.35 1.51 -21.91
N VAL A 115 -8.06 1.79 -22.09
CA VAL A 115 -6.97 1.32 -21.20
C VAL A 115 -7.11 1.87 -19.79
N LEU A 116 -7.30 3.19 -19.66
CA LEU A 116 -7.45 3.83 -18.35
C LEU A 116 -8.69 3.30 -17.62
N ASP A 117 -9.81 3.18 -18.32
CA ASP A 117 -11.04 2.67 -17.72
C ASP A 117 -10.92 1.20 -17.32
N SER A 118 -10.22 0.38 -18.12
CA SER A 118 -9.88 -0.99 -17.77
C SER A 118 -9.14 -1.06 -16.44
N VAL A 119 -8.00 -0.36 -16.35
CA VAL A 119 -7.14 -0.40 -15.15
C VAL A 119 -7.86 0.16 -13.93
N ILE A 120 -8.55 1.31 -14.07
CA ILE A 120 -9.29 1.94 -12.97
C ILE A 120 -10.42 1.04 -12.49
N SER A 121 -11.11 0.34 -13.39
CA SER A 121 -12.22 -0.52 -13.00
C SER A 121 -11.76 -1.78 -12.24
N VAL A 122 -10.50 -2.18 -12.38
CA VAL A 122 -9.87 -3.29 -11.65
C VAL A 122 -9.39 -2.87 -10.25
N ILE A 123 -9.31 -1.56 -9.95
CA ILE A 123 -9.01 -1.06 -8.59
C ILE A 123 -10.00 -1.59 -7.54
N LEU A 124 -11.22 -1.94 -7.94
CA LEU A 124 -12.26 -2.47 -7.05
C LEU A 124 -12.22 -4.00 -6.90
N HIS A 125 -11.22 -4.69 -7.45
CA HIS A 125 -11.13 -6.14 -7.40
C HIS A 125 -10.97 -6.65 -5.94
N PRO A 126 -11.59 -7.78 -5.53
CA PRO A 126 -11.53 -8.29 -4.15
C PRO A 126 -10.11 -8.63 -3.66
N SER A 127 -9.25 -9.12 -4.56
CA SER A 127 -7.83 -9.39 -4.26
C SER A 127 -7.01 -8.11 -4.12
N MET A 128 -6.37 -7.93 -2.95
CA MET A 128 -5.45 -6.82 -2.68
C MET A 128 -4.27 -6.77 -3.66
N SER A 129 -3.76 -7.94 -4.08
CA SER A 129 -2.63 -8.02 -5.01
C SER A 129 -2.96 -7.42 -6.38
N VAL A 130 -4.19 -7.63 -6.86
CA VAL A 130 -4.70 -7.05 -8.10
C VAL A 130 -4.86 -5.54 -7.94
N ARG A 131 -5.46 -5.06 -6.84
CA ARG A 131 -5.60 -3.63 -6.56
C ARG A 131 -4.26 -2.90 -6.55
N LEU A 132 -3.25 -3.50 -5.90
CA LEU A 132 -1.90 -2.94 -5.82
C LEU A 132 -1.22 -2.88 -7.21
N THR A 133 -1.37 -3.95 -8.01
CA THR A 133 -0.77 -4.00 -9.35
C THR A 133 -1.47 -3.02 -10.32
N ALA A 134 -2.79 -2.83 -10.17
CA ALA A 134 -3.52 -1.82 -10.93
C ALA A 134 -3.06 -0.40 -10.57
N ALA A 135 -2.87 -0.11 -9.28
CA ALA A 135 -2.29 1.15 -8.81
C ALA A 135 -0.88 1.38 -9.36
N TRP A 136 -0.03 0.34 -9.37
CA TRP A 136 1.30 0.40 -9.98
C TRP A 136 1.24 0.65 -11.50
N CYS A 137 0.29 0.03 -12.21
CA CYS A 137 0.09 0.29 -13.64
C CYS A 137 -0.29 1.77 -13.90
N LEU A 138 -1.13 2.39 -13.05
CA LEU A 138 -1.42 3.82 -13.13
C LEU A 138 -0.19 4.69 -12.85
N HIS A 139 0.67 4.28 -11.91
CA HIS A 139 1.96 4.93 -11.69
C HIS A 139 2.83 4.88 -12.96
N CYS A 140 2.97 3.72 -13.60
CA CYS A 140 3.72 3.59 -14.86
C CYS A 140 3.18 4.50 -15.96
N ILE A 141 1.86 4.59 -16.09
CA ILE A 141 1.20 5.51 -17.02
C ILE A 141 1.56 6.96 -16.69
N ALA A 142 1.46 7.38 -15.43
CA ALA A 142 1.76 8.74 -15.01
C ALA A 142 3.25 9.10 -15.17
N VAL A 143 4.16 8.13 -14.97
CA VAL A 143 5.61 8.33 -15.22
C VAL A 143 5.88 8.46 -16.71
N ALA A 144 5.29 7.61 -17.55
CA ALA A 144 5.47 7.65 -19.00
C ALA A 144 4.87 8.92 -19.63
N LEU A 145 3.70 9.34 -19.14
CA LEU A 145 2.93 10.47 -19.64
C LEU A 145 2.46 11.36 -18.48
N PRO A 146 3.32 12.27 -17.98
CA PRO A 146 3.03 13.14 -16.83
C PRO A 146 1.75 13.99 -16.95
N SER A 147 1.28 14.26 -18.15
CA SER A 147 0.00 14.97 -18.39
C SER A 147 -1.21 14.25 -17.79
N TYR A 148 -1.14 12.93 -17.59
CA TYR A 148 -2.20 12.15 -16.95
C TYR A 148 -2.13 12.13 -15.43
N LEU A 149 -1.03 12.57 -14.81
CA LEU A 149 -0.83 12.47 -13.37
C LEU A 149 -1.93 13.19 -12.57
N THR A 150 -2.12 14.49 -12.80
CA THR A 150 -3.13 15.27 -12.06
C THR A 150 -4.56 14.81 -12.37
N PRO A 151 -4.96 14.58 -13.64
CA PRO A 151 -6.30 14.03 -13.94
C PRO A 151 -6.58 12.67 -13.28
N LEU A 152 -5.61 11.74 -13.28
CA LEU A 152 -5.77 10.44 -12.63
C LEU A 152 -5.84 10.57 -11.12
N LEU A 153 -5.03 11.46 -10.53
CA LEU A 153 -5.06 11.74 -9.10
C LEU A 153 -6.42 12.27 -8.67
N ASP A 154 -6.97 13.23 -9.41
CA ASP A 154 -8.29 13.81 -9.15
C ASP A 154 -9.40 12.78 -9.25
N ARG A 155 -9.38 11.97 -10.32
CA ARG A 155 -10.33 10.87 -10.50
C ARG A 155 -10.25 9.86 -9.35
N CYS A 156 -9.05 9.52 -8.87
CA CYS A 156 -8.90 8.58 -7.75
C CYS A 156 -9.37 9.16 -6.42
N LEU A 157 -9.08 10.44 -6.15
CA LEU A 157 -9.52 11.14 -4.94
C LEU A 157 -11.04 11.29 -4.87
N GLU A 158 -11.67 11.67 -5.99
CA GLU A 158 -13.12 11.74 -6.12
C GLU A 158 -13.76 10.38 -5.85
N ARG A 159 -13.27 9.32 -6.51
CA ARG A 159 -13.80 7.97 -6.34
C ARG A 159 -13.62 7.42 -4.94
N LEU A 160 -12.49 7.71 -4.28
CA LEU A 160 -12.26 7.36 -2.87
C LEU A 160 -13.26 8.07 -1.94
N THR A 161 -13.56 9.33 -2.24
CA THR A 161 -14.51 10.14 -1.46
C THR A 161 -15.95 9.62 -1.59
N VAL A 162 -16.38 9.34 -2.83
CA VAL A 162 -17.73 8.86 -3.14
C VAL A 162 -17.96 7.43 -2.62
N LEU A 163 -16.95 6.55 -2.74
CA LEU A 163 -17.10 5.12 -2.44
C LEU A 163 -16.52 4.72 -1.06
N LYS A 164 -16.47 5.66 -0.10
CA LYS A 164 -15.93 5.46 1.26
C LYS A 164 -16.65 4.39 2.13
N SER A 165 -17.75 3.85 1.63
CA SER A 165 -18.50 2.74 2.23
C SER A 165 -18.06 1.36 1.72
N SER A 166 -17.28 1.28 0.64
CA SER A 166 -16.74 0.02 0.12
C SER A 166 -15.30 -0.20 0.61
N PRO A 167 -14.98 -1.36 1.24
CA PRO A 167 -13.62 -1.66 1.69
C PRO A 167 -12.63 -1.82 0.52
N GLU A 168 -13.08 -2.40 -0.61
CA GLU A 168 -12.29 -2.52 -1.84
C GLU A 168 -11.97 -1.14 -2.41
N ALA A 169 -12.94 -0.22 -2.42
CA ALA A 169 -12.72 1.13 -2.89
C ALA A 169 -11.76 1.92 -2.00
N VAL A 170 -11.93 1.85 -0.67
CA VAL A 170 -11.05 2.54 0.29
C VAL A 170 -9.60 2.08 0.14
N THR A 171 -9.36 0.77 0.07
CA THR A 171 -8.01 0.23 -0.09
C THR A 171 -7.46 0.41 -1.51
N GLY A 172 -8.27 0.20 -2.54
CA GLY A 172 -7.83 0.29 -3.92
C GLY A 172 -7.47 1.72 -4.35
N PHE A 173 -8.37 2.67 -4.11
CA PHE A 173 -8.10 4.06 -4.52
C PHE A 173 -7.03 4.72 -3.64
N SER A 174 -6.86 4.32 -2.37
CA SER A 174 -5.70 4.78 -1.58
C SER A 174 -4.37 4.24 -2.12
N PHE A 175 -4.31 2.99 -2.59
CA PHE A 175 -3.13 2.50 -3.33
C PHE A 175 -2.89 3.30 -4.61
N ALA A 176 -3.93 3.59 -5.39
CA ALA A 176 -3.80 4.36 -6.63
C ALA A 176 -3.29 5.78 -6.36
N VAL A 177 -3.85 6.49 -5.37
CA VAL A 177 -3.38 7.81 -4.97
C VAL A 177 -1.92 7.75 -4.50
N ALA A 178 -1.57 6.78 -3.65
CA ALA A 178 -0.19 6.63 -3.17
C ALA A 178 0.81 6.35 -4.31
N ALA A 179 0.43 5.48 -5.26
CA ALA A 179 1.24 5.16 -6.43
C ALA A 179 1.43 6.37 -7.35
N LEU A 180 0.38 7.16 -7.57
CA LEU A 180 0.44 8.41 -8.35
C LEU A 180 1.30 9.47 -7.66
N LEU A 181 1.20 9.63 -6.34
CA LEU A 181 2.12 10.51 -5.59
C LEU A 181 3.58 10.04 -5.72
N GLY A 182 3.81 8.72 -5.72
CA GLY A 182 5.11 8.15 -5.99
C GLY A 182 5.63 8.42 -7.42
N ALA A 183 4.76 8.75 -8.38
CA ALA A 183 5.17 9.13 -9.74
C ALA A 183 5.67 10.58 -9.82
N VAL A 184 5.27 11.44 -8.87
CA VAL A 184 5.60 12.89 -8.86
C VAL A 184 7.11 13.12 -8.94
N LYS A 185 7.94 12.28 -8.30
CA LYS A 185 9.41 12.37 -8.37
C LYS A 185 9.98 12.23 -9.79
N HIS A 186 9.21 11.68 -10.73
CA HIS A 186 9.55 11.53 -12.14
C HIS A 186 8.84 12.56 -13.03
N CYS A 187 8.11 13.50 -12.45
CA CYS A 187 7.37 14.54 -13.14
C CYS A 187 7.94 15.92 -12.78
N PRO A 188 8.74 16.56 -13.66
CA PRO A 188 9.47 17.80 -13.34
C PRO A 188 8.58 18.96 -12.86
N LEU A 189 7.34 19.03 -13.35
CA LEU A 189 6.37 20.07 -12.98
C LEU A 189 5.57 19.74 -11.69
N GLY A 190 5.76 18.54 -11.14
CA GLY A 190 5.06 18.08 -9.95
C GLY A 190 3.54 18.03 -10.09
N ILE A 191 2.85 18.36 -9.00
CA ILE A 191 1.39 18.50 -8.93
C ILE A 191 1.04 19.86 -8.31
N PRO A 192 -0.18 20.39 -8.56
CA PRO A 192 -0.58 21.66 -7.95
C PRO A 192 -0.50 21.61 -6.41
N HIS A 193 0.10 22.64 -5.79
CA HIS A 193 0.29 22.71 -4.32
C HIS A 193 -0.98 22.44 -3.51
N GLY A 194 -2.15 22.89 -4.00
CA GLY A 194 -3.44 22.67 -3.35
C GLY A 194 -3.82 21.19 -3.17
N LYS A 195 -3.24 20.27 -3.96
CA LYS A 195 -3.52 18.84 -3.86
C LYS A 195 -3.05 18.25 -2.53
N GLY A 196 -1.95 18.75 -1.96
CA GLY A 196 -1.45 18.29 -0.66
C GLY A 196 -2.49 18.46 0.46
N LYS A 197 -3.17 19.61 0.49
CA LYS A 197 -4.25 19.89 1.44
C LYS A 197 -5.44 18.94 1.28
N ILE A 198 -5.87 18.68 0.04
CA ILE A 198 -7.00 17.77 -0.26
C ILE A 198 -6.68 16.36 0.24
N ILE A 199 -5.47 15.86 -0.05
CA ILE A 199 -5.03 14.51 0.32
C ILE A 199 -4.94 14.37 1.84
N LEU A 200 -4.35 15.36 2.53
CA LEU A 200 -4.26 15.35 3.98
C LEU A 200 -5.64 15.38 4.64
N THR A 201 -6.54 16.23 4.18
CA THR A 201 -7.92 16.30 4.71
C THR A 201 -8.64 14.96 4.51
N LEU A 202 -8.54 14.34 3.33
CA LEU A 202 -9.14 13.03 3.09
C LEU A 202 -8.54 11.94 3.99
N ALA A 203 -7.22 11.97 4.20
CA ALA A 203 -6.55 11.03 5.09
C ALA A 203 -7.02 11.20 6.55
N GLU A 204 -7.14 12.44 7.03
CA GLU A 204 -7.68 12.77 8.34
C GLU A 204 -9.14 12.29 8.48
N ASP A 205 -9.99 12.54 7.49
CA ASP A 205 -11.39 12.08 7.51
C ASP A 205 -11.49 10.55 7.60
N LEU A 206 -10.62 9.82 6.90
CA LEU A 206 -10.52 8.36 7.00
C LEU A 206 -10.09 7.91 8.39
N LEU A 207 -9.05 8.53 8.96
CA LEU A 207 -8.56 8.20 10.32
C LEU A 207 -9.63 8.51 11.39
N CYS A 208 -10.27 9.67 11.31
CA CYS A 208 -11.34 10.06 12.23
C CYS A 208 -12.53 9.09 12.15
N SER A 209 -12.97 8.75 10.93
CA SER A 209 -14.08 7.80 10.73
C SER A 209 -13.74 6.34 11.02
N ALA A 210 -12.45 5.98 11.17
CA ALA A 210 -12.04 4.66 11.62
C ALA A 210 -12.32 4.43 13.12
N THR A 211 -12.37 5.50 13.93
CA THR A 211 -12.63 5.42 15.39
C THR A 211 -14.09 5.11 15.73
N GLN A 212 -15.00 5.23 14.76
CA GLN A 212 -16.43 4.96 14.90
C GLN A 212 -16.80 3.45 14.88
N ASN A 213 -15.83 2.56 15.15
CA ASN A 213 -16.00 1.10 15.29
C ASN A 213 -16.86 0.46 14.20
N SER A 214 -16.49 0.72 12.94
CA SER A 214 -17.17 0.16 11.77
C SER A 214 -16.43 -1.07 11.24
N ARG A 215 -17.10 -1.87 10.39
CA ARG A 215 -16.45 -2.94 9.62
C ARG A 215 -15.31 -2.44 8.69
N LEU A 216 -15.21 -1.13 8.48
CA LEU A 216 -14.23 -0.47 7.63
C LEU A 216 -13.05 0.13 8.42
N SER A 217 -13.01 0.00 9.75
CA SER A 217 -12.02 0.67 10.59
C SER A 217 -10.59 0.31 10.23
N ALA A 218 -10.32 -0.96 9.92
CA ALA A 218 -9.00 -1.42 9.46
C ALA A 218 -8.61 -0.75 8.13
N GLN A 219 -9.47 -0.84 7.11
CA GLN A 219 -9.21 -0.29 5.77
C GLN A 219 -9.01 1.23 5.80
N ARG A 220 -9.84 1.95 6.57
CA ARG A 220 -9.74 3.40 6.73
C ARG A 220 -8.47 3.81 7.45
N THR A 221 -8.08 3.07 8.49
CA THR A 221 -6.83 3.29 9.22
C THR A 221 -5.63 3.10 8.30
N GLN A 222 -5.57 1.99 7.58
CA GLN A 222 -4.51 1.69 6.61
C GLN A 222 -4.44 2.76 5.51
N ALA A 223 -5.59 3.12 4.92
CA ALA A 223 -5.67 4.11 3.85
C ALA A 223 -5.24 5.50 4.32
N GLY A 224 -5.72 5.97 5.48
CA GLY A 224 -5.35 7.27 6.02
C GLY A 224 -3.84 7.40 6.24
N TRP A 225 -3.23 6.41 6.91
CA TRP A 225 -1.78 6.43 7.13
C TRP A 225 -0.96 6.23 5.85
N LEU A 226 -1.43 5.43 4.90
CA LEU A 226 -0.80 5.29 3.60
C LEU A 226 -0.78 6.63 2.84
N LEU A 227 -1.90 7.35 2.83
CA LEU A 227 -2.00 8.65 2.17
C LEU A 227 -1.06 9.68 2.81
N ILE A 228 -0.97 9.71 4.15
CA ILE A 228 -0.02 10.58 4.86
C ILE A 228 1.42 10.19 4.51
N ALA A 229 1.75 8.90 4.53
CA ALA A 229 3.10 8.42 4.19
C ALA A 229 3.48 8.76 2.74
N ALA A 230 2.55 8.64 1.79
CA ALA A 230 2.75 9.01 0.40
C ALA A 230 2.83 10.54 0.21
N LEU A 231 2.09 11.32 0.99
CA LEU A 231 2.20 12.79 0.97
C LEU A 231 3.63 13.25 1.34
N MET A 232 4.30 12.56 2.26
CA MET A 232 5.67 12.90 2.64
C MET A 232 6.67 12.79 1.48
N THR A 233 6.40 11.94 0.48
CA THR A 233 7.28 11.78 -0.69
C THR A 233 7.27 12.98 -1.63
N LEU A 234 6.39 13.95 -1.41
CA LEU A 234 6.37 15.23 -2.13
C LEU A 234 7.43 16.22 -1.62
N GLY A 235 8.06 15.92 -0.48
CA GLY A 235 9.17 16.68 0.06
C GLY A 235 8.78 17.93 0.86
N PRO A 236 9.79 18.67 1.37
CA PRO A 236 9.62 19.70 2.39
C PRO A 236 8.79 20.90 1.90
N ALA A 237 8.86 21.22 0.61
CA ALA A 237 8.09 22.32 0.01
C ALA A 237 6.56 22.13 0.15
N VAL A 238 6.07 20.89 0.11
CA VAL A 238 4.64 20.61 0.30
C VAL A 238 4.34 20.32 1.77
N VAL A 239 5.19 19.55 2.44
CA VAL A 239 4.92 19.05 3.80
C VAL A 239 5.01 20.15 4.86
N SER A 240 5.86 21.16 4.68
CA SER A 240 6.01 22.28 5.63
C SER A 240 4.67 22.96 5.97
N HIS A 241 3.80 23.15 4.99
CA HIS A 241 2.45 23.72 5.16
C HIS A 241 1.49 22.87 5.99
N HIS A 242 1.87 21.62 6.27
CA HIS A 242 1.03 20.59 6.87
C HIS A 242 1.65 19.98 8.13
N LEU A 243 2.91 20.33 8.43
CA LEU A 243 3.72 19.71 9.46
C LEU A 243 3.05 19.73 10.85
N ALA A 244 2.48 20.87 11.25
CA ALA A 244 1.82 20.98 12.55
C ALA A 244 0.63 20.01 12.71
N ARG A 245 -0.17 19.82 11.65
CA ARG A 245 -1.30 18.87 11.63
C ARG A 245 -0.80 17.43 11.68
N VAL A 246 0.21 17.09 10.88
CA VAL A 246 0.78 15.74 10.82
C VAL A 246 1.42 15.33 12.15
N LEU A 247 2.18 16.23 12.79
CA LEU A 247 2.75 16.01 14.13
C LEU A 247 1.67 15.74 15.18
N LEU A 248 0.52 16.39 15.10
CA LEU A 248 -0.61 16.15 16.00
C LEU A 248 -1.19 14.74 15.79
N LEU A 249 -1.41 14.33 14.54
CA LEU A 249 -1.93 13.00 14.22
C LEU A 249 -1.01 11.89 14.74
N TRP A 250 0.32 12.04 14.56
CA TRP A 250 1.28 11.08 15.09
C TRP A 250 1.24 11.01 16.61
N LYS A 251 1.17 12.15 17.29
CA LYS A 251 1.05 12.18 18.75
C LYS A 251 -0.19 11.42 19.24
N CYS A 252 -1.31 11.52 18.53
CA CYS A 252 -2.58 10.93 18.95
C CYS A 252 -2.67 9.40 18.81
N VAL A 253 -1.82 8.75 18.00
CA VAL A 253 -1.93 7.30 17.73
C VAL A 253 -1.14 6.43 18.72
N PHE A 254 -0.20 7.02 19.44
CA PHE A 254 0.61 6.35 20.46
C PHE A 254 0.13 6.72 21.85
N PRO A 255 0.24 5.81 22.84
CA PRO A 255 -0.12 6.13 24.20
C PRO A 255 0.86 7.16 24.75
N VAL A 256 0.36 8.12 25.52
CA VAL A 256 1.17 9.23 26.07
C VAL A 256 2.05 8.73 27.22
N SER A 257 1.62 7.68 27.92
CA SER A 257 2.34 7.08 29.03
C SER A 257 2.20 5.54 29.06
N PRO A 258 3.11 4.83 29.77
CA PRO A 258 2.96 3.40 30.02
C PRO A 258 1.65 3.04 30.73
N LYS A 259 1.11 3.94 31.56
CA LYS A 259 -0.18 3.74 32.23
C LYS A 259 -1.33 3.71 31.22
N ASP A 260 -1.31 4.60 30.23
CA ASP A 260 -2.33 4.63 29.17
C ASP A 260 -2.31 3.31 28.38
N LEU A 261 -1.11 2.77 28.11
CA LEU A 261 -0.96 1.48 27.43
C LEU A 261 -1.58 0.31 28.23
N GLU A 262 -1.46 0.30 29.56
CA GLU A 262 -2.16 -0.69 30.40
C GLU A 262 -3.68 -0.53 30.34
N THR A 263 -4.17 0.71 30.30
CA THR A 263 -5.61 0.96 30.18
C THR A 263 -6.16 0.51 28.82
N GLU A 264 -5.41 0.68 27.73
CA GLU A 264 -5.79 0.13 26.43
C GLU A 264 -5.87 -1.40 26.45
N LYS A 265 -4.91 -2.05 27.12
CA LYS A 265 -4.86 -3.52 27.28
C LYS A 265 -6.05 -4.10 28.01
N SER A 266 -6.59 -3.40 28.99
CA SER A 266 -7.76 -3.87 29.74
C SER A 266 -9.10 -3.65 29.02
N ARG A 267 -9.15 -2.80 27.98
CA ARG A 267 -10.40 -2.37 27.33
C ARG A 267 -10.58 -2.88 25.89
N GLY A 268 -9.50 -3.26 25.21
CA GLY A 268 -9.55 -3.68 23.81
C GLY A 268 -10.00 -5.13 23.61
N ASP A 269 -10.73 -5.38 22.52
CA ASP A 269 -10.95 -6.71 21.96
C ASP A 269 -9.94 -7.02 20.82
N SER A 270 -10.02 -8.20 20.22
CA SER A 270 -9.09 -8.59 19.15
C SER A 270 -9.15 -7.67 17.94
N PHE A 271 -10.33 -7.15 17.58
CA PHE A 271 -10.48 -6.28 16.41
C PHE A 271 -9.92 -4.88 16.69
N THR A 272 -10.22 -4.34 17.87
CA THR A 272 -9.66 -3.08 18.36
C THR A 272 -8.13 -3.13 18.34
N TRP A 273 -7.54 -4.21 18.87
CA TRP A 273 -6.09 -4.39 18.84
C TRP A 273 -5.52 -4.52 17.43
N GLN A 274 -6.24 -5.16 16.50
CA GLN A 274 -5.84 -5.22 15.11
C GLN A 274 -5.76 -3.81 14.51
N VAL A 275 -6.82 -3.01 14.66
CA VAL A 275 -6.87 -1.63 14.15
C VAL A 275 -5.81 -0.75 14.83
N THR A 276 -5.59 -0.89 16.13
CA THR A 276 -4.55 -0.18 16.87
C THR A 276 -3.15 -0.50 16.34
N LEU A 277 -2.83 -1.78 16.12
CA LEU A 277 -1.52 -2.19 15.60
C LEU A 277 -1.32 -1.71 14.16
N GLU A 278 -2.34 -1.81 13.31
CA GLU A 278 -2.31 -1.30 11.94
C GLU A 278 -2.14 0.22 11.91
N GLY A 279 -2.82 0.95 12.79
CA GLY A 279 -2.70 2.40 12.92
C GLY A 279 -1.30 2.83 13.36
N ARG A 280 -0.75 2.18 14.38
CA ARG A 280 0.61 2.47 14.85
C ARG A 280 1.66 2.10 13.81
N ALA A 281 1.52 0.95 13.13
CA ALA A 281 2.43 0.56 12.06
C ALA A 281 2.38 1.54 10.87
N GLY A 282 1.17 1.99 10.50
CA GLY A 282 0.95 3.00 9.47
C GLY A 282 1.59 4.34 9.83
N ALA A 283 1.43 4.79 11.08
CA ALA A 283 2.07 6.01 11.57
C ALA A 283 3.60 5.92 11.59
N LEU A 284 4.18 4.81 12.06
CA LEU A 284 5.63 4.59 11.99
C LEU A 284 6.14 4.64 10.54
N CYS A 285 5.40 4.07 9.60
CA CYS A 285 5.71 4.16 8.17
C CYS A 285 5.67 5.62 7.66
N ALA A 286 4.66 6.39 8.07
CA ALA A 286 4.55 7.81 7.72
C ALA A 286 5.69 8.65 8.31
N ILE A 287 6.08 8.40 9.57
CA ILE A 287 7.22 9.06 10.21
C ILE A 287 8.51 8.71 9.46
N LYS A 288 8.74 7.42 9.15
CA LYS A 288 9.90 7.00 8.34
C LYS A 288 9.94 7.71 6.99
N SER A 289 8.80 7.80 6.31
CA SER A 289 8.68 8.52 5.02
C SER A 289 9.02 10.00 5.17
N PHE A 290 8.54 10.65 6.23
CA PHE A 290 8.90 12.03 6.57
C PHE A 290 10.40 12.21 6.78
N VAL A 291 11.02 11.37 7.61
CA VAL A 291 12.47 11.43 7.85
C VAL A 291 13.27 11.20 6.57
N SER A 292 12.80 10.31 5.69
CA SER A 292 13.49 9.97 4.44
C SER A 292 13.38 11.06 3.35
N HIS A 293 12.27 11.82 3.33
CA HIS A 293 11.95 12.73 2.22
C HIS A 293 11.88 14.20 2.60
N CYS A 294 11.85 14.51 3.89
CA CYS A 294 11.69 15.87 4.43
C CYS A 294 12.77 16.18 5.48
N GLY A 295 14.01 15.72 5.26
CA GLY A 295 15.14 15.92 6.17
C GLY A 295 15.36 17.40 6.56
N ASP A 296 15.13 18.32 5.62
CA ASP A 296 15.23 19.78 5.84
C ASP A 296 14.26 20.32 6.90
N LEU A 297 13.19 19.57 7.20
CA LEU A 297 12.20 19.92 8.23
C LEU A 297 12.50 19.28 9.58
N LEU A 298 13.55 18.47 9.72
CA LEU A 298 13.95 17.83 10.98
C LEU A 298 14.77 18.79 11.85
N THR A 299 14.17 19.91 12.25
CA THR A 299 14.77 20.79 13.28
C THR A 299 14.74 20.13 14.64
N GLU A 300 15.50 20.67 15.60
CA GLU A 300 15.50 20.17 16.98
C GLU A 300 14.09 20.19 17.58
N GLU A 301 13.28 21.23 17.33
CA GLU A 301 11.91 21.29 17.83
C GLU A 301 11.01 20.21 17.22
N VAL A 302 11.22 19.87 15.95
CA VAL A 302 10.46 18.81 15.27
C VAL A 302 10.86 17.44 15.80
N ILE A 303 12.16 17.20 16.01
CA ILE A 303 12.69 15.98 16.62
C ILE A 303 12.11 15.81 18.03
N GLN A 304 12.11 16.85 18.86
CA GLN A 304 11.53 16.82 20.21
C GLN A 304 10.03 16.50 20.21
N ARG A 305 9.29 16.79 19.13
CA ARG A 305 7.88 16.42 18.97
C ARG A 305 7.67 15.02 18.39
N LEU A 306 8.65 14.49 17.66
CA LEU A 306 8.64 13.14 17.07
C LEU A 306 9.06 12.05 18.05
N LEU A 307 9.91 12.40 19.01
CA LEU A 307 10.51 11.48 19.97
C LEU A 307 9.55 10.89 21.02
N PRO A 308 8.61 11.64 21.64
CA PRO A 308 7.80 11.16 22.76
C PRO A 308 6.99 9.88 22.48
N PRO A 309 6.48 9.64 21.26
CA PRO A 309 5.87 8.35 20.89
C PRO A 309 6.79 7.12 20.93
N LEU A 310 8.11 7.26 20.72
CA LEU A 310 9.02 6.14 20.50
C LEU A 310 9.22 5.24 21.74
N PRO A 311 9.39 5.75 22.97
CA PRO A 311 9.46 4.92 24.16
C PRO A 311 8.23 4.02 24.34
N CYS A 312 7.04 4.57 24.12
CA CYS A 312 5.78 3.83 24.21
C CYS A 312 5.66 2.79 23.09
N ALA A 313 6.16 3.09 21.88
CA ALA A 313 6.23 2.12 20.80
C ALA A 313 7.16 0.93 21.14
N VAL A 314 8.34 1.21 21.69
CA VAL A 314 9.25 0.15 22.16
C VAL A 314 8.67 -0.62 23.35
N ASP A 315 7.94 0.02 24.25
CA ASP A 315 7.27 -0.68 25.35
C ASP A 315 6.21 -1.65 24.83
N LEU A 316 5.37 -1.22 23.87
CA LEU A 316 4.40 -2.08 23.21
C LEU A 316 5.07 -3.30 22.57
N LEU A 317 6.22 -3.13 21.92
CA LEU A 317 6.99 -4.22 21.29
C LEU A 317 7.27 -5.36 22.28
N THR A 318 7.69 -5.04 23.51
CA THR A 318 7.96 -6.04 24.56
C THR A 318 6.71 -6.79 25.02
N ARG A 319 5.54 -6.16 24.88
CA ARG A 319 4.24 -6.69 25.32
C ARG A 319 3.47 -7.43 24.22
N LEU A 320 3.88 -7.32 22.95
CA LEU A 320 3.19 -7.93 21.81
C LEU A 320 2.98 -9.44 22.00
N SER A 321 3.95 -10.16 22.56
CA SER A 321 3.85 -11.60 22.79
C SER A 321 2.69 -11.96 23.72
N SER A 322 2.49 -11.17 24.81
CA SER A 322 1.35 -11.32 25.71
C SER A 322 0.04 -10.99 25.01
N ILE A 323 -0.01 -9.91 24.23
CA ILE A 323 -1.22 -9.48 23.51
C ILE A 323 -1.64 -10.55 22.49
N ILE A 324 -0.70 -11.08 21.71
CA ILE A 324 -0.98 -12.17 20.75
C ILE A 324 -1.45 -13.45 21.46
N LYS A 325 -0.88 -13.79 22.62
CA LYS A 325 -1.35 -14.93 23.43
C LYS A 325 -2.80 -14.74 23.89
N THR A 326 -3.20 -13.51 24.24
CA THR A 326 -4.55 -13.19 24.71
C THR A 326 -5.60 -13.18 23.59
N TYR A 327 -5.29 -12.57 22.43
CA TYR A 327 -6.29 -12.32 21.38
C TYR A 327 -6.15 -13.21 20.13
N GLY A 328 -5.06 -13.98 20.02
CA GLY A 328 -4.91 -15.05 19.04
C GLY A 328 -4.36 -14.63 17.67
N SER A 329 -4.71 -15.42 16.65
CA SER A 329 -4.11 -15.37 15.31
C SER A 329 -4.31 -14.08 14.50
N PRO A 330 -5.42 -13.32 14.60
CA PRO A 330 -5.61 -12.11 13.80
C PRO A 330 -4.52 -11.04 14.01
N LEU A 331 -3.89 -11.03 15.18
CA LEU A 331 -2.85 -10.07 15.53
C LEU A 331 -1.45 -10.44 15.03
N LYS A 332 -1.23 -11.66 14.51
CA LYS A 332 0.10 -12.10 14.08
C LYS A 332 0.68 -11.20 12.99
N THR A 333 -0.08 -10.97 11.91
CA THR A 333 0.39 -10.15 10.78
C THR A 333 0.58 -8.69 11.17
N PRO A 334 -0.40 -7.99 11.79
CA PRO A 334 -0.20 -6.61 12.25
C PRO A 334 0.98 -6.45 13.21
N SER A 335 1.24 -7.44 14.07
CA SER A 335 2.38 -7.40 15.01
C SER A 335 3.73 -7.50 14.30
N VAL A 336 3.84 -8.33 13.25
CA VAL A 336 5.06 -8.44 12.44
C VAL A 336 5.31 -7.13 11.69
N VAL A 337 4.27 -6.58 11.04
CA VAL A 337 4.38 -5.31 10.31
C VAL A 337 4.76 -4.17 11.27
N TYR A 338 4.12 -4.09 12.43
CA TYR A 338 4.45 -3.10 13.45
C TYR A 338 5.92 -3.18 13.87
N ARG A 339 6.41 -4.38 14.19
CA ARG A 339 7.82 -4.61 14.56
C ARG A 339 8.77 -4.16 13.44
N GLN A 340 8.50 -4.56 12.21
CA GLN A 340 9.30 -4.17 11.06
C GLN A 340 9.38 -2.65 10.91
N ARG A 341 8.23 -1.95 10.95
CA ARG A 341 8.19 -0.49 10.79
C ARG A 341 8.89 0.25 11.93
N LEU A 342 8.82 -0.27 13.15
CA LEU A 342 9.54 0.32 14.28
C LEU A 342 11.05 0.19 14.08
N TYR A 343 11.55 -1.00 13.73
CA TYR A 343 12.98 -1.18 13.49
C TYR A 343 13.49 -0.37 12.30
N GLU A 344 12.74 -0.31 11.19
CA GLU A 344 13.11 0.53 10.04
C GLU A 344 13.23 2.02 10.41
N LEU A 345 12.37 2.52 11.31
CA LEU A 345 12.45 3.91 11.78
C LEU A 345 13.63 4.10 12.74
N LEU A 346 13.85 3.16 13.67
CA LEU A 346 14.95 3.24 14.63
C LEU A 346 16.34 3.16 13.97
N ILE A 347 16.46 2.47 12.84
CA ILE A 347 17.71 2.46 12.08
C ILE A 347 17.94 3.79 11.35
N LEU A 348 16.87 4.52 11.02
CA LEU A 348 16.93 5.73 10.20
C LEU A 348 17.22 7.01 10.99
N LEU A 349 16.82 7.09 12.27
CA LEU A 349 17.01 8.30 13.07
C LEU A 349 18.49 8.48 13.47
N PRO A 350 18.99 9.73 13.52
CA PRO A 350 20.36 10.01 13.94
C PRO A 350 20.66 9.48 15.36
N PRO A 351 21.85 8.91 15.64
CA PRO A 351 22.20 8.36 16.96
C PRO A 351 22.03 9.35 18.12
N GLU A 352 22.29 10.63 17.87
CA GLU A 352 22.19 11.73 18.84
C GLU A 352 20.76 11.88 19.37
N THR A 353 19.78 11.49 18.56
CA THR A 353 18.34 11.46 18.89
C THR A 353 18.04 10.54 20.08
N TYR A 354 18.93 9.59 20.38
CA TYR A 354 18.77 8.63 21.46
C TYR A 354 19.54 9.00 22.73
N GLU A 355 20.43 10.00 22.68
CA GLU A 355 21.19 10.48 23.84
C GLU A 355 20.23 11.12 24.84
N GLY A 356 19.83 10.36 25.86
CA GLY A 356 18.79 10.73 26.83
C GLY A 356 17.64 9.72 26.94
N MET A 357 17.53 8.79 25.99
CA MET A 357 16.56 7.69 26.00
C MET A 357 17.18 6.37 26.47
N CYS A 358 17.82 6.34 27.65
CA CYS A 358 18.49 5.15 28.21
C CYS A 358 17.62 3.88 28.21
N VAL A 359 16.30 4.01 28.40
CA VAL A 359 15.35 2.89 28.39
C VAL A 359 15.19 2.28 26.99
N LEU A 360 15.33 3.09 25.95
CA LEU A 360 15.22 2.66 24.56
C LEU A 360 16.43 1.80 24.17
N TYR A 361 17.65 2.22 24.51
CA TYR A 361 18.87 1.46 24.23
C TYR A 361 18.83 0.05 24.83
N THR A 362 18.51 -0.08 26.12
CA THR A 362 18.47 -1.39 26.79
C THR A 362 17.39 -2.30 26.22
N LYS A 363 16.19 -1.75 25.94
CA LYS A 363 15.07 -2.51 25.37
C LYS A 363 15.30 -2.88 23.91
N VAL A 364 15.78 -1.95 23.08
CA VAL A 364 16.11 -2.20 21.67
C VAL A 364 17.24 -3.22 21.54
N PHE A 365 18.29 -3.12 22.36
CA PHE A 365 19.39 -4.10 22.38
C PHE A 365 18.90 -5.49 22.83
N SER A 366 18.00 -5.57 23.82
CA SER A 366 17.36 -6.83 24.23
C SER A 366 16.44 -7.41 23.14
N CYS A 367 15.79 -6.57 22.34
CA CYS A 367 14.93 -6.99 21.24
C CYS A 367 15.74 -7.38 19.99
N LEU A 368 16.84 -6.70 19.69
CA LEU A 368 17.73 -6.99 18.56
C LEU A 368 18.56 -8.26 18.79
N SER A 369 19.06 -8.48 20.02
CA SER A 369 19.74 -9.73 20.39
C SER A 369 18.84 -10.96 20.25
N LEU A 370 17.52 -10.83 20.51
CA LEU A 370 16.54 -11.89 20.25
C LEU A 370 16.24 -12.13 18.75
N VAL A 371 16.44 -11.13 17.89
CA VAL A 371 16.27 -11.25 16.43
C VAL A 371 17.53 -11.84 15.78
N GLN A 372 18.72 -11.38 16.17
CA GLN A 372 19.99 -11.98 15.75
C GLN A 372 20.11 -13.44 16.21
N CYS A 373 19.63 -13.80 17.40
CA CYS A 373 19.60 -15.21 17.84
C CYS A 373 18.57 -16.09 17.09
N ARG A 374 17.63 -15.52 16.32
CA ARG A 374 16.71 -16.31 15.48
C ARG A 374 17.11 -16.37 14.02
N GLU A 375 17.80 -15.36 13.50
CA GLU A 375 18.33 -15.38 12.12
C GLU A 375 19.68 -16.14 12.00
N ILE A 376 20.33 -16.48 13.12
CA ILE A 376 21.53 -17.35 13.15
C ILE A 376 21.18 -18.84 13.39
N ILE A 377 19.91 -19.19 13.66
CA ILE A 377 19.48 -20.58 13.96
C ILE A 377 18.61 -21.19 12.84
N THR A 378 18.36 -20.49 11.75
CA THR A 378 17.76 -21.08 10.54
C THR A 378 18.48 -20.57 9.30
N GLU A 379 19.64 -21.17 9.04
CA GLU A 379 20.06 -21.53 7.68
C GLU A 379 19.15 -22.62 7.11
#